data_AF-A0A2M9A8N5-F1
#
_entry.id   AF-A0A2M9A8N5-F1
#
_cell.length_a   1.000
_cell.length_b   1.000
_cell.length_c   1.000
_cell.angle_alpha   90.00
_cell.angle_beta   90.00
_cell.angle_gamma   90.00
#
_symmetry.space_group_name_H-M   'P 1'
#
loop_
_entity.id
_entity.type
_entity.pdbx_description
1 polymer ?
#
loop_
_entity_poly.entity_id
_entity_poly.type
_entity_poly.pdbx_seq_one_letter_code
_entity_poly.pdbx_strand_id
1 'polypeptide(L)'
;MTGTSLLGLGFRLDRASELANLSQAMDIRWSIALYEHLDAAEANPEEMMSGSEMISNGKIAWKIAAEDFPIILDEYRQKFEEFRAKWIQRFATEEITRMLSQNQYILRDDNGWYYTATAEKLRNLYFSTIHLMVGDAEKLLVNLSGRVEHMQDKLSRLWYKESAVDASSKILPALEAALRSSEYALTSRLRASLAGVSRNRFMVEFKPPRDKRHFHTARSCAKNVGANNANIAYENAFLAFTDDFCDYAQGLTLFIGKWYLEKWLLYLRGFSRGQLDLFTHKTVG
;
A
#
# COMPACT_ATOMS: atom_id res chain seq x y z
N MET A 1 0.20 -18.78 -9.09
CA MET A 1 1.30 -17.81 -8.90
C MET A 1 1.71 -17.27 -10.26
N THR A 2 1.18 -16.11 -10.64
CA THR A 2 1.62 -15.36 -11.83
C THR A 2 2.05 -13.97 -11.35
N GLY A 3 3.27 -13.88 -10.83
CA GLY A 3 3.93 -12.63 -10.39
C GLY A 3 4.27 -11.67 -11.53
N THR A 4 3.51 -11.69 -12.63
CA THR A 4 3.71 -10.84 -13.81
C THR A 4 2.98 -9.49 -13.68
N SER A 5 2.07 -9.35 -12.71
CA SER A 5 1.15 -8.21 -12.57
C SER A 5 1.76 -6.96 -11.89
N LEU A 6 2.82 -7.10 -11.10
CA LEU A 6 3.52 -5.97 -10.46
C LEU A 6 4.36 -5.11 -11.44
N LEU A 7 4.50 -5.52 -12.71
CA LEU A 7 5.22 -4.77 -13.75
C LEU A 7 4.30 -3.87 -14.59
N GLY A 8 3.00 -4.19 -14.69
CA GLY A 8 2.03 -3.43 -15.50
C GLY A 8 1.42 -2.22 -14.78
N LEU A 9 1.53 -2.19 -13.46
CA LEU A 9 1.19 -1.03 -12.65
C LEU A 9 2.43 -0.13 -12.64
N GLY A 10 2.46 0.87 -13.52
CA GLY A 10 3.55 1.87 -13.64
C GLY A 10 3.80 2.73 -12.40
N PHE A 11 3.40 2.25 -11.22
CA PHE A 11 3.66 2.82 -9.92
C PHE A 11 4.15 1.68 -9.00
N ARG A 12 5.41 1.27 -9.17
CA ARG A 12 6.12 0.61 -8.07
C ARG A 12 6.37 1.68 -7.03
N LEU A 13 5.80 1.49 -5.85
CA LEU A 13 6.25 2.18 -4.66
C LEU A 13 7.71 1.78 -4.43
N ASP A 14 8.61 2.61 -4.93
CA ASP A 14 10.02 2.47 -4.63
C ASP A 14 10.23 2.94 -3.20
N ARG A 15 10.44 1.98 -2.32
CA ARG A 15 10.70 2.20 -0.90
C ARG A 15 11.85 3.22 -0.71
N ALA A 16 12.89 3.15 -1.55
CA ALA A 16 14.02 4.06 -1.46
C ALA A 16 13.61 5.51 -1.77
N SER A 17 12.85 5.73 -2.84
CA SER A 17 12.32 7.05 -3.21
C SER A 17 11.39 7.64 -2.15
N GLU A 18 10.51 6.84 -1.52
CA GLU A 18 9.62 7.35 -0.46
C GLU A 18 10.38 7.70 0.83
N LEU A 19 11.40 6.89 1.19
CA LEU A 19 12.29 7.20 2.30
C LEU A 19 13.14 8.44 2.03
N ALA A 20 13.65 8.60 0.80
CA ALA A 20 14.37 9.80 0.39
C ALA A 20 13.49 11.05 0.55
N ASN A 21 12.22 10.99 0.13
CA ASN A 21 11.27 12.08 0.30
C ASN A 21 11.02 12.42 1.78
N LEU A 22 10.93 11.41 2.66
CA LEU A 22 10.80 11.64 4.11
C LEU A 22 12.08 12.27 4.69
N SER A 23 13.25 11.85 4.22
CA SER A 23 14.55 12.35 4.68
C SER A 23 14.84 13.79 4.28
N GLN A 24 14.23 14.31 3.21
CA GLN A 24 14.40 15.72 2.79
C GLN A 24 13.93 16.72 3.87
N ALA A 25 13.01 16.31 4.75
CA ALA A 25 12.56 17.12 5.86
C ALA A 25 13.44 16.99 7.13
N MET A 26 14.46 16.12 7.10
CA MET A 26 15.33 15.84 8.25
C MET A 26 16.61 16.70 8.21
N ASP A 27 17.09 17.12 9.38
CA ASP A 27 18.46 17.67 9.51
C ASP A 27 19.47 16.59 9.08
N ILE A 28 20.52 17.00 8.36
CA ILE A 28 21.53 16.08 7.82
C ILE A 28 22.19 15.20 8.89
N ARG A 29 22.31 15.71 10.13
CA ARG A 29 22.87 14.97 11.28
C ARG A 29 21.99 13.78 11.68
N TRP A 30 20.67 13.91 11.52
CA TRP A 30 19.74 12.81 11.75
C TRP A 30 19.78 11.77 10.66
N SER A 31 19.98 12.20 9.41
CA SER A 31 20.15 11.27 8.29
C SER A 31 21.40 10.42 8.45
N ILE A 32 22.51 11.02 8.91
CA ILE A 32 23.77 10.32 9.22
C ILE A 32 23.58 9.33 10.36
N ALA A 33 23.01 9.75 11.49
CA ALA A 33 22.80 8.85 12.63
C ALA A 33 21.83 7.71 12.31
N LEU A 34 20.75 7.98 11.56
CA LEU A 34 19.83 6.93 11.13
C LEU A 34 20.53 5.95 10.16
N TYR A 35 21.39 6.45 9.28
CA TYR A 35 22.17 5.64 8.35
C TYR A 35 23.18 4.74 9.08
N GLU A 36 23.98 5.31 9.99
CA GLU A 36 24.91 4.53 10.83
C GLU A 36 24.18 3.52 11.72
N HIS A 37 22.98 3.86 12.18
CA HIS A 37 22.14 2.95 12.96
C HIS A 37 21.58 1.81 12.11
N LEU A 38 21.23 2.08 10.86
CA LEU A 38 20.81 1.05 9.89
C LEU A 38 21.98 0.14 9.50
N ASP A 39 23.14 0.70 9.15
CA ASP A 39 24.36 -0.06 8.84
C ASP A 39 24.77 -0.98 10.01
N ALA A 40 24.72 -0.44 11.24
CA ALA A 40 25.02 -1.21 12.44
C ALA A 40 24.00 -2.34 12.70
N ALA A 41 22.71 -2.08 12.43
CA ALA A 41 21.65 -3.06 12.56
C ALA A 41 21.72 -4.17 11.50
N GLU A 42 22.23 -3.87 10.30
CA GLU A 42 22.47 -4.84 9.24
C GLU A 42 23.73 -5.67 9.48
N ALA A 43 24.79 -5.06 10.02
CA ALA A 43 26.07 -5.71 10.26
C ALA A 43 26.03 -6.73 11.40
N ASN A 44 25.44 -6.39 12.57
CA ASN A 44 25.36 -7.28 13.74
C ASN A 44 24.00 -7.18 14.46
N PRO A 45 22.96 -7.86 13.95
CA PRO A 45 21.60 -7.79 14.51
C PRO A 45 21.48 -8.29 15.96
N GLU A 46 22.33 -9.24 16.36
CA GLU A 46 22.26 -9.92 17.66
C GLU A 46 23.03 -9.19 18.78
N GLU A 47 24.15 -8.52 18.47
CA GLU A 47 24.96 -7.80 19.48
C GLU A 47 24.31 -6.49 19.94
N MET A 48 23.48 -5.86 19.10
CA MET A 48 22.82 -4.59 19.44
C MET A 48 21.53 -4.75 20.26
N MET A 49 21.05 -5.98 20.50
CA MET A 49 19.77 -6.22 21.17
C MET A 49 19.84 -6.07 22.70
N SER A 50 21.04 -6.01 23.29
CA SER A 50 21.17 -5.84 24.74
C SER A 50 22.57 -5.43 25.17
N GLY A 51 22.69 -4.23 25.76
CA GLY A 51 23.88 -3.78 26.46
C GLY A 51 23.54 -2.62 27.39
N SER A 52 24.33 -2.44 28.45
CA SER A 52 24.20 -1.29 29.37
C SER A 52 24.46 0.07 28.69
N GLU A 53 24.90 0.06 27.43
CA GLU A 53 25.25 1.24 26.63
C GLU A 53 24.14 1.68 25.67
N MET A 54 23.01 0.94 25.61
CA MET A 54 21.88 1.31 24.77
C MET A 54 20.99 2.35 25.44
N ILE A 55 20.88 3.50 24.81
CA ILE A 55 20.08 4.64 25.24
C ILE A 55 18.79 4.68 24.42
N SER A 56 17.71 5.15 25.03
CA SER A 56 16.36 5.15 24.43
C SER A 56 15.83 3.75 24.09
N ASN A 57 16.29 2.68 24.73
CA ASN A 57 15.69 1.34 24.53
C ASN A 57 14.28 1.29 25.17
N GLY A 58 13.30 0.70 24.47
CA GLY A 58 11.96 0.42 24.99
C GLY A 58 11.61 -1.06 24.90
N LYS A 59 12.09 -1.88 25.86
CA LYS A 59 11.97 -3.35 25.81
C LYS A 59 10.53 -3.84 25.77
N ILE A 60 9.64 -3.26 26.59
CA ILE A 60 8.22 -3.68 26.63
C ILE A 60 7.54 -3.23 25.35
N ALA A 61 7.76 -1.98 24.93
CA ALA A 61 7.23 -1.47 23.67
C ALA A 61 7.71 -2.31 22.47
N TRP A 62 8.99 -2.71 22.45
CA TRP A 62 9.57 -3.52 21.37
C TRP A 62 8.86 -4.87 21.25
N LYS A 63 8.64 -5.55 22.38
CA LYS A 63 7.94 -6.85 22.40
C LYS A 63 6.52 -6.71 21.83
N ILE A 64 5.80 -5.67 22.24
CA ILE A 64 4.46 -5.38 21.71
C ILE A 64 4.51 -5.14 20.20
N ALA A 65 5.47 -4.35 19.71
CA ALA A 65 5.61 -4.10 18.28
C ALA A 65 5.95 -5.38 17.50
N ALA A 66 6.85 -6.21 18.03
CA ALA A 66 7.26 -7.47 17.42
C ALA A 66 6.13 -8.52 17.36
N GLU A 67 5.18 -8.48 18.28
CA GLU A 67 4.05 -9.42 18.35
C GLU A 67 2.80 -8.88 17.62
N ASP A 68 2.37 -7.64 17.90
CA ASP A 68 1.07 -7.12 17.46
C ASP A 68 1.04 -6.77 15.97
N PHE A 69 2.13 -6.21 15.41
CA PHE A 69 2.16 -5.83 13.98
C PHE A 69 2.05 -7.05 13.04
N PRO A 70 2.80 -8.16 13.24
CA PRO A 70 2.60 -9.36 12.44
C PRO A 70 1.17 -9.89 12.45
N ILE A 71 0.50 -9.84 13.61
CA ILE A 71 -0.91 -10.24 13.73
C ILE A 71 -1.79 -9.33 12.87
N ILE A 72 -1.61 -8.01 12.97
CA ILE A 72 -2.35 -7.04 12.14
C ILE A 72 -2.11 -7.33 10.65
N LEU A 73 -0.86 -7.56 10.24
CA LEU A 73 -0.52 -7.82 8.84
C LEU A 73 -1.15 -9.10 8.31
N ASP A 74 -1.18 -10.16 9.12
CA ASP A 74 -1.81 -11.43 8.73
C ASP A 74 -3.34 -11.31 8.63
N GLU A 75 -3.98 -10.63 9.60
CA GLU A 75 -5.41 -10.33 9.53
C GLU A 75 -5.77 -9.57 8.24
N TYR A 76 -4.97 -8.58 7.85
CA TYR A 76 -5.24 -7.84 6.60
C TYR A 76 -4.94 -8.67 5.35
N ARG A 77 -3.99 -9.60 5.39
CA ARG A 77 -3.81 -10.58 4.30
C ARG A 77 -5.08 -11.39 4.09
N GLN A 78 -5.64 -11.95 5.17
CA GLN A 78 -6.89 -12.73 5.12
C GLN A 78 -8.08 -11.87 4.63
N LYS A 79 -8.23 -10.64 5.14
CA LYS A 79 -9.27 -9.71 4.67
C LYS A 79 -9.17 -9.41 3.17
N PHE A 80 -7.97 -9.33 2.61
CA PHE A 80 -7.78 -9.15 1.17
C PHE A 80 -8.11 -10.40 0.36
N GLU A 81 -7.94 -11.60 0.91
CA GLU A 81 -8.38 -12.86 0.29
C GLU A 81 -9.92 -12.91 0.23
N GLU A 82 -10.60 -12.59 1.33
CA GLU A 82 -12.07 -12.48 1.37
C GLU A 82 -12.59 -11.41 0.41
N PHE A 83 -11.94 -10.25 0.39
CA PHE A 83 -12.23 -9.16 -0.54
C PHE A 83 -12.11 -9.63 -1.99
N ARG A 84 -11.02 -10.32 -2.33
CA ARG A 84 -10.79 -10.87 -3.68
C ARG A 84 -11.89 -11.85 -4.07
N ALA A 85 -12.22 -12.80 -3.19
CA ALA A 85 -13.27 -13.79 -3.44
C ALA A 85 -14.64 -13.12 -3.72
N LYS A 86 -15.01 -12.12 -2.90
CA LYS A 86 -16.24 -11.33 -3.07
C LYS A 86 -16.31 -10.67 -4.45
N TRP A 87 -15.22 -10.03 -4.90
CA TRP A 87 -15.21 -9.27 -6.15
C TRP A 87 -15.08 -10.14 -7.39
N ILE A 88 -14.35 -11.26 -7.33
CA ILE A 88 -14.32 -12.26 -8.40
C ILE A 88 -15.73 -12.77 -8.69
N GLN A 89 -16.52 -13.10 -7.66
CA GLN A 89 -17.90 -13.56 -7.86
C GLN A 89 -18.76 -12.49 -8.55
N ARG A 90 -18.62 -11.22 -8.16
CA ARG A 90 -19.40 -10.11 -8.71
C ARG A 90 -19.04 -9.78 -10.16
N PHE A 91 -17.83 -10.11 -10.59
CA PHE A 91 -17.35 -9.93 -11.95
C PHE A 91 -17.30 -11.24 -12.76
N ALA A 92 -17.99 -12.27 -12.29
CA ALA A 92 -18.26 -13.45 -13.10
C ALA A 92 -18.90 -13.06 -14.44
N THR A 93 -18.58 -13.79 -15.50
CA THR A 93 -18.96 -13.38 -16.87
C THR A 93 -20.46 -13.22 -17.05
N GLU A 94 -21.27 -14.04 -16.39
CA GLU A 94 -22.73 -13.97 -16.48
C GLU A 94 -23.27 -12.64 -15.92
N GLU A 95 -22.73 -12.21 -14.78
CA GLU A 95 -23.07 -10.94 -14.13
C GLU A 95 -22.63 -9.73 -14.97
N ILE A 96 -21.40 -9.77 -15.50
CA ILE A 96 -20.89 -8.73 -16.40
C ILE A 96 -21.72 -8.67 -17.69
N THR A 97 -22.06 -9.81 -18.29
CA THR A 97 -22.87 -9.86 -19.52
C THR A 97 -24.24 -9.22 -19.29
N ARG A 98 -24.89 -9.54 -18.17
CA ARG A 98 -26.18 -8.95 -17.79
C ARG A 98 -26.05 -7.43 -17.63
N MET A 99 -25.07 -6.97 -16.85
CA MET A 99 -24.83 -5.55 -16.59
C MET A 99 -24.52 -4.77 -17.87
N LEU A 100 -23.64 -5.28 -18.74
CA LEU A 100 -23.27 -4.64 -19.99
C LEU A 100 -24.46 -4.54 -20.96
N SER A 101 -25.32 -5.57 -20.99
CA SER A 101 -26.51 -5.59 -21.85
C SER A 101 -27.58 -4.60 -21.36
N GLN A 102 -27.92 -4.64 -20.07
CA GLN A 102 -28.95 -3.79 -19.47
C GLN A 102 -28.62 -2.30 -19.61
N ASN A 103 -27.34 -1.95 -19.51
CA ASN A 103 -26.87 -0.57 -19.61
C ASN A 103 -26.43 -0.17 -21.03
N GLN A 104 -26.72 -0.99 -22.04
CA GLN A 104 -26.45 -0.68 -23.46
C GLN A 104 -24.98 -0.34 -23.75
N TYR A 105 -24.05 -1.08 -23.12
CA TYR A 105 -22.62 -1.06 -23.46
C TYR A 105 -22.30 -2.05 -24.58
N ILE A 106 -23.03 -3.17 -24.62
CA ILE A 106 -23.04 -4.08 -25.76
C ILE A 106 -24.38 -3.97 -26.48
N LEU A 107 -24.34 -3.87 -27.80
CA LEU A 107 -25.50 -3.69 -28.66
C LEU A 107 -25.52 -4.79 -29.73
N ARG A 108 -26.67 -5.01 -30.36
CA ARG A 108 -26.81 -5.94 -31.49
C ARG A 108 -27.24 -5.18 -32.73
N ASP A 109 -26.58 -5.45 -33.84
CA ASP A 109 -27.00 -5.09 -35.20
C ASP A 109 -27.11 -6.35 -36.08
N ASP A 110 -27.29 -6.16 -37.39
CA ASP A 110 -27.44 -7.24 -38.37
C ASP A 110 -26.21 -8.15 -38.46
N ASN A 111 -25.01 -7.63 -38.14
CA ASN A 111 -23.76 -8.37 -38.19
C ASN A 111 -23.44 -9.08 -36.86
N GLY A 112 -24.12 -8.74 -35.78
CA GLY A 112 -24.02 -9.40 -34.49
C GLY A 112 -23.92 -8.45 -33.30
N TRP A 113 -23.39 -8.95 -32.19
CA TRP A 113 -23.18 -8.18 -30.96
C TRP A 113 -21.84 -7.44 -30.99
N TYR A 114 -21.81 -6.18 -30.59
CA TYR A 114 -20.59 -5.38 -30.53
C TYR A 114 -20.55 -4.48 -29.29
N TYR A 115 -19.34 -4.16 -28.84
CA TYR A 115 -19.10 -3.26 -27.71
C TYR A 115 -18.94 -1.82 -28.19
N THR A 116 -19.60 -0.88 -27.51
CA THR A 116 -19.45 0.55 -27.77
C THR A 116 -19.59 1.37 -26.50
N ALA A 117 -18.69 2.33 -26.33
CA ALA A 117 -18.72 3.26 -25.21
C ALA A 117 -18.09 4.60 -25.63
N THR A 118 -18.87 5.68 -25.50
CA THR A 118 -18.29 7.04 -25.52
C THR A 118 -17.41 7.25 -24.29
N ALA A 119 -16.59 8.31 -24.29
CA ALA A 119 -15.76 8.64 -23.12
C ALA A 119 -16.59 8.82 -21.83
N GLU A 120 -17.80 9.37 -21.95
CA GLU A 120 -18.74 9.52 -20.83
C GLU A 120 -19.32 8.17 -20.40
N LYS A 121 -19.80 7.34 -21.35
CA LYS A 121 -20.28 5.99 -21.03
C LYS A 121 -19.20 5.14 -20.36
N LEU A 122 -17.96 5.21 -20.83
CA LEU A 122 -16.85 4.47 -20.24
C LEU A 122 -16.55 4.93 -18.80
N ARG A 123 -16.64 6.25 -18.54
CA ARG A 123 -16.53 6.80 -17.18
C ARG A 123 -17.67 6.32 -16.28
N ASN A 124 -18.89 6.27 -16.79
CA ASN A 124 -20.04 5.78 -16.03
C ASN A 124 -19.92 4.28 -15.73
N LEU A 125 -19.39 3.50 -16.67
CA LEU A 125 -19.08 2.09 -16.47
C LEU A 125 -18.08 1.89 -15.33
N TYR A 126 -17.02 2.69 -15.26
CA TYR A 126 -16.08 2.66 -14.13
C TYR A 126 -16.80 2.90 -12.80
N PHE A 127 -17.61 3.96 -12.72
CA PHE A 127 -18.29 4.35 -11.48
C PHE A 127 -19.37 3.34 -11.05
N SER A 128 -19.99 2.62 -11.98
CA SER A 128 -20.99 1.59 -11.67
C SER A 128 -20.38 0.21 -11.35
N THR A 129 -19.08 0.01 -11.60
CA THR A 129 -18.41 -1.29 -11.44
C THR A 129 -17.18 -1.19 -10.55
N ILE A 130 -16.00 -0.99 -11.14
CA ILE A 130 -14.69 -1.03 -10.51
C ILE A 130 -14.57 0.00 -9.38
N HIS A 131 -15.17 1.18 -9.50
CA HIS A 131 -15.09 2.19 -8.46
C HIS A 131 -15.60 1.71 -7.10
N LEU A 132 -16.63 0.87 -7.07
CA LEU A 132 -17.16 0.30 -5.83
C LEU A 132 -16.15 -0.65 -5.18
N MET A 133 -15.43 -1.43 -5.98
CA MET A 133 -14.32 -2.28 -5.51
C MET A 133 -13.18 -1.44 -4.94
N VAL A 134 -12.81 -0.37 -5.66
CA VAL A 134 -11.78 0.57 -5.20
C VAL A 134 -12.17 1.20 -3.87
N GLY A 135 -13.41 1.67 -3.73
CA GLY A 135 -13.90 2.26 -2.48
C GLY A 135 -13.92 1.27 -1.30
N ASP A 136 -14.24 -0.01 -1.54
CA ASP A 136 -14.14 -1.04 -0.51
C ASP A 136 -12.68 -1.35 -0.13
N ALA A 137 -11.74 -1.33 -1.09
CA ALA A 137 -10.31 -1.47 -0.80
C ALA A 137 -9.74 -0.27 -0.03
N GLU A 138 -10.18 0.95 -0.37
CA GLU A 138 -9.82 2.17 0.36
C GLU A 138 -10.25 2.09 1.82
N LYS A 139 -11.43 1.53 2.12
CA LYS A 139 -11.87 1.29 3.51
C LYS A 139 -10.94 0.34 4.25
N LEU A 140 -10.48 -0.74 3.62
CA LEU A 140 -9.51 -1.66 4.23
C LEU A 140 -8.22 -0.92 4.57
N LEU A 141 -7.72 -0.10 3.65
CA LEU A 141 -6.51 0.70 3.89
C LEU A 141 -6.71 1.73 5.01
N VAL A 142 -7.84 2.44 5.04
CA VAL A 142 -8.19 3.38 6.12
C VAL A 142 -8.23 2.69 7.47
N ASN A 143 -8.85 1.51 7.54
CA ASN A 143 -8.93 0.74 8.78
C ASN A 143 -7.53 0.25 9.22
N LEU A 144 -6.63 -0.09 8.28
CA LEU A 144 -5.25 -0.42 8.64
C LEU A 144 -4.56 0.82 9.21
N SER A 145 -4.60 1.95 8.49
CA SER A 145 -3.98 3.20 8.91
C SER A 145 -4.43 3.60 10.32
N GLY A 146 -5.72 3.52 10.62
CA GLY A 146 -6.23 3.81 11.98
C GLY A 146 -5.71 2.85 13.05
N ARG A 147 -5.54 1.55 12.74
CA ARG A 147 -4.94 0.59 13.70
C ARG A 147 -3.45 0.86 13.90
N VAL A 148 -2.74 1.19 12.83
CA VAL A 148 -1.31 1.52 12.86
C VAL A 148 -1.08 2.82 13.64
N GLU A 149 -1.90 3.84 13.43
CA GLU A 149 -1.92 5.08 14.20
C GLU A 149 -2.14 4.83 15.69
N HIS A 150 -3.13 4.01 16.03
CA HIS A 150 -3.38 3.62 17.41
C HIS A 150 -2.20 2.87 18.03
N MET A 151 -1.56 1.98 17.27
CA MET A 151 -0.37 1.25 17.71
C MET A 151 0.80 2.20 17.94
N GLN A 152 1.02 3.14 17.01
CA GLN A 152 2.04 4.17 17.11
C GLN A 152 1.87 5.02 18.38
N ASP A 153 0.66 5.43 18.71
CA ASP A 153 0.39 6.17 19.95
C ASP A 153 0.58 5.33 21.22
N LYS A 154 0.20 4.04 21.18
CA LYS A 154 0.44 3.09 22.28
C LYS A 154 1.94 2.92 22.51
N LEU A 155 2.69 2.64 21.46
CA LEU A 155 4.13 2.38 21.50
C LEU A 155 4.89 3.62 21.96
N SER A 156 4.59 4.81 21.44
CA SER A 156 5.30 6.02 21.86
C SER A 156 5.09 6.38 23.32
N ARG A 157 3.87 6.19 23.85
CA ARG A 157 3.57 6.45 25.26
C ARG A 157 4.29 5.49 26.18
N LEU A 158 4.37 4.21 25.81
CA LEU A 158 5.13 3.22 26.56
C LEU A 158 6.61 3.53 26.48
N TRP A 159 7.12 3.73 25.28
CA TRP A 159 8.52 4.02 25.04
C TRP A 159 8.99 5.27 25.77
N TYR A 160 8.24 6.37 25.74
CA TYR A 160 8.59 7.59 26.49
C TYR A 160 8.67 7.36 28.00
N LYS A 161 7.86 6.47 28.57
CA LYS A 161 7.94 6.10 29.99
C LYS A 161 9.17 5.24 30.28
N GLU A 162 9.53 4.34 29.37
CA GLU A 162 10.71 3.46 29.51
C GLU A 162 12.01 4.23 29.28
N SER A 163 12.02 5.17 28.34
CA SER A 163 13.23 5.82 27.85
C SER A 163 13.58 7.11 28.58
N ALA A 164 12.68 7.79 29.28
CA ALA A 164 12.90 9.15 29.81
C ALA A 164 13.80 9.21 31.07
N VAL A 165 14.96 8.55 31.05
CA VAL A 165 15.94 8.52 32.15
C VAL A 165 16.84 9.77 32.15
N ASP A 166 17.23 10.29 30.97
CA ASP A 166 18.03 11.50 30.84
C ASP A 166 17.65 12.33 29.59
N ALA A 167 18.33 13.45 29.34
CA ALA A 167 18.01 14.30 28.17
C ALA A 167 18.40 13.62 26.84
N SER A 168 19.44 12.79 26.86
CA SER A 168 19.97 12.10 25.70
C SER A 168 19.03 10.98 25.25
N SER A 169 18.36 10.34 26.19
CA SER A 169 17.40 9.28 25.95
C SER A 169 16.04 9.74 25.40
N LYS A 170 15.84 11.06 25.28
CA LYS A 170 14.65 11.68 24.66
C LYS A 170 14.84 12.04 23.19
N ILE A 171 16.07 11.96 22.69
CA ILE A 171 16.47 12.33 21.32
C ILE A 171 15.67 11.56 20.27
N LEU A 172 15.66 10.23 20.36
CA LEU A 172 14.89 9.38 19.44
C LEU A 172 13.36 9.54 19.56
N PRO A 173 12.77 9.56 20.76
CA PRO A 173 11.34 9.88 20.91
C PRO A 173 10.95 11.23 20.32
N ALA A 174 11.81 12.26 20.45
CA ALA A 174 11.56 13.57 19.86
C ALA A 174 11.64 13.54 18.33
N LEU A 175 12.59 12.79 17.77
CA LEU A 175 12.70 12.56 16.33
C LEU A 175 11.46 11.86 15.77
N GLU A 176 11.03 10.77 16.40
CA GLU A 176 9.83 10.02 16.01
C GLU A 176 8.62 10.95 15.98
N ALA A 177 8.42 11.74 17.04
CA ALA A 177 7.31 12.69 17.13
C ALA A 177 7.36 13.77 16.02
N ALA A 178 8.56 14.25 15.66
CA ALA A 178 8.74 15.24 14.60
C ALA A 178 8.39 14.72 13.20
N LEU A 179 8.54 13.41 12.96
CA LEU A 179 8.31 12.79 11.64
C LEU A 179 6.86 12.38 11.40
N ARG A 180 6.05 12.18 12.45
CA ARG A 180 4.68 11.66 12.34
C ARG A 180 3.79 12.37 11.33
N SER A 181 3.84 13.69 11.30
CA SER A 181 2.99 14.48 10.39
C SER A 181 3.30 14.18 8.91
N SER A 182 4.59 14.06 8.56
CA SER A 182 5.03 13.68 7.22
C SER A 182 4.66 12.23 6.88
N GLU A 183 4.73 11.32 7.84
CA GLU A 183 4.33 9.92 7.66
C GLU A 183 2.81 9.78 7.40
N TYR A 184 1.99 10.56 8.12
CA TYR A 184 0.55 10.62 7.89
C TYR A 184 0.21 11.22 6.53
N ALA A 185 0.93 12.28 6.12
CA ALA A 185 0.77 12.87 4.80
C ALA A 185 1.12 11.86 3.69
N LEU A 186 2.21 11.10 3.86
CA LEU A 186 2.60 10.03 2.95
C LEU A 186 1.51 8.97 2.84
N THR A 187 1.08 8.41 3.97
CA THR A 187 0.04 7.37 4.02
C THR A 187 -1.26 7.84 3.36
N SER A 188 -1.67 9.09 3.63
CA SER A 188 -2.86 9.68 3.03
C SER A 188 -2.72 9.86 1.51
N ARG A 189 -1.55 10.27 1.02
CA ARG A 189 -1.25 10.38 -0.42
C ARG A 189 -1.29 9.03 -1.12
N LEU A 190 -0.67 8.01 -0.51
CA LEU A 190 -0.69 6.66 -1.06
C LEU A 190 -2.10 6.11 -1.15
N ARG A 191 -2.92 6.32 -0.12
CA ARG A 191 -4.34 5.98 -0.14
C ARG A 191 -5.09 6.70 -1.28
N ALA A 192 -4.92 8.02 -1.41
CA ALA A 192 -5.58 8.80 -2.45
C ALA A 192 -5.17 8.38 -3.89
N SER A 193 -4.01 7.74 -4.04
CA SER A 193 -3.55 7.25 -5.34
C SER A 193 -4.38 6.08 -5.88
N LEU A 194 -5.03 5.28 -5.02
CA LEU A 194 -5.77 4.08 -5.42
C LEU A 194 -6.85 4.38 -6.47
N ALA A 195 -7.68 5.39 -6.22
CA ALA A 195 -8.72 5.83 -7.14
C ALA A 195 -8.17 6.40 -8.45
N GLY A 196 -7.07 7.15 -8.40
CA GLY A 196 -6.44 7.72 -9.58
C GLY A 196 -5.87 6.64 -10.51
N VAL A 197 -5.09 5.73 -9.94
CA VAL A 197 -4.43 4.62 -10.66
C VAL A 197 -5.47 3.69 -11.29
N SER A 198 -6.45 3.25 -10.51
CA SER A 198 -7.50 2.34 -10.99
C SER A 198 -8.32 2.97 -12.12
N ARG A 199 -8.76 4.22 -11.96
CA ARG A 199 -9.53 4.92 -12.98
C ARG A 199 -8.73 5.10 -14.27
N ASN A 200 -7.50 5.59 -14.20
CA ASN A 200 -6.68 5.83 -15.38
C ASN A 200 -6.45 4.54 -16.16
N ARG A 201 -6.12 3.44 -15.46
CA ARG A 201 -5.96 2.13 -16.08
C ARG A 201 -7.25 1.64 -16.72
N PHE A 202 -8.38 1.74 -16.01
CA PHE A 202 -9.67 1.30 -16.53
C PHE A 202 -10.03 2.02 -17.83
N MET A 203 -9.84 3.34 -17.89
CA MET A 203 -10.14 4.15 -19.07
C MET A 203 -9.28 3.78 -20.28
N VAL A 204 -8.06 3.27 -20.07
CA VAL A 204 -7.17 2.79 -21.14
C VAL A 204 -7.58 1.39 -21.58
N GLU A 205 -7.76 0.47 -20.63
CA GLU A 205 -7.97 -0.95 -20.89
C GLU A 205 -9.35 -1.25 -21.50
N PHE A 206 -10.40 -0.55 -21.04
CA PHE A 206 -11.78 -0.80 -21.46
C PHE A 206 -12.24 0.13 -22.60
N LYS A 207 -11.32 0.88 -23.21
CA LYS A 207 -11.64 1.71 -24.36
C LYS A 207 -12.05 0.85 -25.56
N PRO A 208 -13.18 1.13 -26.23
CA PRO A 208 -13.56 0.37 -27.42
C PRO A 208 -12.48 0.48 -28.52
N PRO A 209 -12.23 -0.61 -29.27
CA PRO A 209 -11.39 -0.53 -30.46
C PRO A 209 -11.98 0.45 -31.48
N ARG A 210 -11.13 1.04 -32.33
CA ARG A 210 -11.58 1.95 -33.40
C ARG A 210 -12.53 1.25 -34.36
N ASP A 211 -12.22 0.01 -34.69
CA ASP A 211 -13.04 -0.83 -35.57
C ASP A 211 -14.01 -1.67 -34.74
N LYS A 212 -15.29 -1.67 -35.14
CA LYS A 212 -16.32 -2.47 -34.49
C LYS A 212 -16.07 -3.95 -34.80
N ARG A 213 -15.78 -4.73 -33.77
CA ARG A 213 -15.73 -6.19 -33.85
C ARG A 213 -17.07 -6.76 -33.42
N HIS A 214 -17.64 -7.63 -34.26
CA HIS A 214 -18.90 -8.30 -34.00
C HIS A 214 -18.69 -9.72 -33.46
N PHE A 215 -19.66 -10.17 -32.66
CA PHE A 215 -19.68 -11.47 -32.02
C PHE A 215 -21.06 -12.12 -32.16
N HIS A 216 -21.11 -13.45 -32.26
CA HIS A 216 -22.37 -14.17 -32.44
C HIS A 216 -23.32 -14.10 -31.24
N THR A 217 -22.78 -13.96 -30.01
CA THR A 217 -23.57 -13.92 -28.79
C THR A 217 -23.18 -12.75 -27.89
N ALA A 218 -24.14 -12.26 -27.09
CA ALA A 218 -23.89 -11.21 -26.09
C ALA A 218 -22.80 -11.62 -25.10
N ARG A 219 -22.80 -12.89 -24.65
CA ARG A 219 -21.78 -13.44 -23.75
C ARG A 219 -20.39 -13.41 -24.38
N SER A 220 -20.27 -13.81 -25.65
CA SER A 220 -18.98 -13.74 -26.36
C SER A 220 -18.50 -12.30 -26.51
N CYS A 221 -19.41 -11.35 -26.79
CA CYS A 221 -19.08 -9.94 -26.82
C CYS A 221 -18.59 -9.44 -25.46
N ALA A 222 -19.32 -9.74 -24.39
CA ALA A 222 -18.99 -9.34 -23.02
C ALA A 222 -17.62 -9.86 -22.55
N LYS A 223 -17.28 -11.13 -22.83
CA LYS A 223 -15.96 -11.69 -22.53
C LYS A 223 -14.81 -10.92 -23.18
N ASN A 224 -15.06 -10.33 -24.35
CA ASN A 224 -14.04 -9.61 -25.12
C ASN A 224 -14.01 -8.10 -24.82
N VAL A 225 -14.86 -7.59 -23.93
CA VAL A 225 -14.79 -6.20 -23.49
C VAL A 225 -13.51 -6.00 -22.66
N GLY A 226 -12.62 -5.12 -23.12
CA GLY A 226 -11.33 -4.86 -22.50
C GLY A 226 -10.27 -5.97 -22.71
N ALA A 227 -10.58 -6.99 -23.52
CA ALA A 227 -9.66 -8.11 -23.75
C ALA A 227 -8.42 -7.65 -24.54
N ASN A 228 -7.26 -8.10 -24.08
CA ASN A 228 -5.96 -7.83 -24.67
C ASN A 228 -5.01 -9.03 -24.39
N ASN A 229 -3.80 -9.00 -24.94
CA ASN A 229 -2.84 -10.10 -24.78
C ASN A 229 -2.42 -10.33 -23.31
N ALA A 230 -2.49 -9.30 -22.47
CA ALA A 230 -2.09 -9.40 -21.06
C ALA A 230 -3.15 -10.09 -20.18
N ASN A 231 -4.42 -10.11 -20.60
CA ASN A 231 -5.52 -10.69 -19.83
C ASN A 231 -6.16 -11.93 -20.47
N ILE A 232 -5.54 -12.52 -21.50
CA ILE A 232 -6.05 -13.67 -22.26
C ILE A 232 -6.25 -14.94 -21.41
N ALA A 233 -5.56 -15.06 -20.28
CA ALA A 233 -5.70 -16.18 -19.35
C ALA A 233 -6.98 -16.12 -18.50
N TYR A 234 -7.64 -14.96 -18.46
CA TYR A 234 -8.85 -14.74 -17.67
C TYR A 234 -10.11 -14.95 -18.51
N GLU A 235 -11.21 -15.32 -17.84
CA GLU A 235 -12.51 -15.50 -18.53
C GLU A 235 -13.04 -14.19 -19.13
N ASN A 236 -12.73 -13.05 -18.50
CA ASN A 236 -13.03 -11.71 -18.98
C ASN A 236 -12.03 -10.70 -18.37
N ALA A 237 -11.93 -9.51 -18.98
CA ALA A 237 -10.98 -8.48 -18.54
C ALA A 237 -11.31 -7.84 -17.18
N PHE A 238 -12.58 -7.87 -16.73
CA PHE A 238 -12.93 -7.36 -15.39
C PHE A 238 -12.31 -8.22 -14.30
N LEU A 239 -12.30 -9.54 -14.46
CA LEU A 239 -11.63 -10.46 -13.53
C LEU A 239 -10.11 -10.21 -13.49
N ALA A 240 -9.48 -10.04 -14.66
CA ALA A 240 -8.06 -9.72 -14.74
C ALA A 240 -7.74 -8.40 -14.02
N PHE A 241 -8.54 -7.36 -14.28
CA PHE A 241 -8.41 -6.08 -13.61
C PHE A 241 -8.59 -6.21 -12.09
N THR A 242 -9.58 -6.99 -11.64
CA THR A 242 -9.83 -7.23 -10.22
C THR A 242 -8.66 -7.91 -9.54
N ASP A 243 -8.11 -8.97 -10.13
CA ASP A 243 -6.98 -9.70 -9.56
C ASP A 243 -5.77 -8.78 -9.41
N ASP A 244 -5.42 -8.05 -10.47
CA ASP A 244 -4.32 -7.10 -10.47
C ASP A 244 -4.51 -5.96 -9.47
N PHE A 245 -5.73 -5.41 -9.38
CA PHE A 245 -6.03 -4.34 -8.44
C PHE A 245 -5.99 -4.84 -6.99
N CYS A 246 -6.45 -6.06 -6.73
CA CYS A 246 -6.36 -6.68 -5.41
C CYS A 246 -4.89 -6.84 -5.00
N ASP A 247 -4.03 -7.34 -5.90
CA ASP A 247 -2.59 -7.45 -5.66
C ASP A 247 -1.96 -6.10 -5.33
N TYR A 248 -2.32 -5.05 -6.10
CA TYR A 248 -1.84 -3.69 -5.86
C TYR A 248 -2.27 -3.14 -4.49
N ALA A 249 -3.57 -3.19 -4.20
CA ALA A 249 -4.13 -2.63 -2.98
C ALA A 249 -3.65 -3.39 -1.73
N GLN A 250 -3.55 -4.72 -1.81
CA GLN A 250 -2.98 -5.56 -0.77
C GLN A 250 -1.50 -5.25 -0.57
N GLY A 251 -0.74 -5.18 -1.66
CA GLY A 251 0.69 -4.84 -1.64
C GLY A 251 0.95 -3.50 -0.97
N LEU A 252 0.19 -2.47 -1.33
CA LEU A 252 0.25 -1.15 -0.70
C LEU A 252 -0.09 -1.20 0.79
N THR A 253 -1.16 -1.91 1.15
CA THR A 253 -1.62 -2.03 2.55
C THR A 253 -0.56 -2.71 3.40
N LEU A 254 -0.05 -3.86 2.97
CA LEU A 254 0.98 -4.60 3.68
C LEU A 254 2.32 -3.86 3.71
N PHE A 255 2.65 -3.10 2.66
CA PHE A 255 3.83 -2.24 2.63
C PHE A 255 3.79 -1.20 3.76
N ILE A 256 2.67 -0.49 3.91
CA ILE A 256 2.51 0.51 4.98
C ILE A 256 2.67 -0.14 6.35
N GLY A 257 1.98 -1.25 6.61
CA GLY A 257 2.08 -1.93 7.90
C GLY A 257 3.49 -2.47 8.19
N LYS A 258 4.18 -3.02 7.17
CA LYS A 258 5.56 -3.51 7.30
C LYS A 258 6.54 -2.36 7.56
N TRP A 259 6.35 -1.23 6.89
CA TRP A 259 7.17 -0.05 7.10
C TRP A 259 7.07 0.45 8.54
N TYR A 260 5.86 0.51 9.11
CA TYR A 260 5.68 0.87 10.53
C TYR A 260 6.27 -0.16 11.49
N LEU A 261 6.15 -1.45 11.19
CA LEU A 261 6.81 -2.51 11.96
C LEU A 261 8.33 -2.30 11.99
N GLU A 262 8.97 -2.16 10.83
CA GLU A 262 10.42 -1.97 10.73
C GLU A 262 10.87 -0.67 11.40
N LYS A 263 10.12 0.44 11.22
CA LYS A 263 10.32 1.72 11.92
C LYS A 263 10.36 1.51 13.44
N TRP A 264 9.31 0.88 13.99
CA TRP A 264 9.18 0.72 15.43
C TRP A 264 10.22 -0.24 16.00
N LEU A 265 10.53 -1.34 15.32
CA LEU A 265 11.59 -2.23 15.77
C LEU A 265 12.96 -1.54 15.78
N LEU A 266 13.24 -0.68 14.80
CA LEU A 266 14.47 0.11 14.76
C LEU A 266 14.53 1.08 15.95
N TYR A 267 13.52 1.93 16.12
CA TYR A 267 13.51 2.93 17.18
C TYR A 267 13.55 2.34 18.59
N LEU A 268 12.81 1.25 18.83
CA LEU A 268 12.66 0.67 20.16
C LEU A 268 13.87 -0.14 20.61
N ARG A 269 14.77 -0.53 19.69
CA ARG A 269 16.08 -1.12 20.04
C ARG A 269 16.96 -0.13 20.82
N GLY A 270 16.78 1.17 20.58
CA GLY A 270 17.66 2.21 21.11
C GLY A 270 18.99 2.27 20.35
N PHE A 271 19.79 3.29 20.63
CA PHE A 271 21.11 3.49 20.01
C PHE A 271 22.23 3.35 21.04
N SER A 272 23.43 3.04 20.57
CA SER A 272 24.62 3.03 21.43
C SER A 272 25.04 4.45 21.81
N ARG A 273 25.62 4.63 22.99
CA ARG A 273 26.09 5.95 23.44
C ARG A 273 27.08 6.63 22.47
N GLY A 274 27.91 5.87 21.77
CA GLY A 274 28.82 6.41 20.74
C GLY A 274 28.11 7.01 19.52
N GLN A 275 26.90 6.54 19.18
CA GLN A 275 26.08 7.14 18.12
C GLN A 275 25.50 8.51 18.52
N LEU A 276 25.46 8.82 19.82
CA LEU A 276 25.07 10.15 20.30
C LEU A 276 26.17 11.18 20.27
N ASP A 277 27.43 10.77 20.23
CA ASP A 277 28.55 11.72 20.27
C ASP A 277 28.48 12.69 19.08
N LEU A 278 27.89 12.25 17.95
CA LEU A 278 27.53 13.07 16.80
C LEU A 278 26.55 14.23 17.09
N PHE A 279 25.69 14.08 18.11
CA PHE A 279 24.70 15.09 18.52
C PHE A 279 25.17 15.94 19.69
N THR A 280 26.11 15.46 20.50
CA THR A 280 26.65 16.19 21.67
C THR A 280 27.85 17.07 21.35
N HIS A 281 28.44 16.97 20.14
CA HIS A 281 29.39 17.96 19.64
C HIS A 281 28.69 19.31 19.36
N LYS A 282 28.38 20.03 20.43
CA LYS A 282 28.42 21.49 20.42
C LYS A 282 29.88 21.88 20.16
N THR A 283 30.10 22.55 19.02
CA THR A 283 31.05 23.66 18.86
C THR A 283 32.19 23.66 19.87
N VAL A 284 33.30 23.01 19.51
CA VAL A 284 34.61 23.43 20.03
C VAL A 284 35.22 24.31 18.95
N GLY A 285 35.21 25.62 19.19
CA GLY A 285 35.92 26.63 18.39
C GLY A 285 35.11 27.23 17.26
#